data_AF-A0A3D9CEV6-F1
#
_entry.id   AF-A0A3D9CEV6-F1
#
_cell.length_a   1.000
_cell.length_b   1.000
_cell.length_c   1.000
_cell.angle_alpha   90.00
_cell.angle_beta   90.00
_cell.angle_gamma   90.00
#
_symmetry.space_group_name_H-M   'P 1'
#
loop_
_entity.id
_entity.type
_entity.pdbx_description
1 polymer ?
#
loop_
_entity_poly.entity_id
_entity_poly.type
_entity_poly.pdbx_seq_one_letter_code
_entity_poly.pdbx_strand_id
1 'polypeptide(L)'
;MMTIEYLKKLQATPKIGIWKIRGVSENEIKKVEKKFNIQFPLAYSEFLFLAGESCGALPIMDTADLETISSDWHYEIMQEEIRETGLHHTLTRPFWLFAESNGCEQFYFFYLDEGNNPTVYLADYSITDDNKKDIKSLKVNFSTFIEKKIDTAFKRLKEES
;
A
#
# COMPACT_ATOMS: atom_id res chain seq x y z
N MET A 1 -20.50 8.88 4.15
CA MET A 1 -19.94 8.33 5.40
C MET A 1 -19.68 6.87 5.12
N MET A 2 -18.40 6.53 4.93
CA MET A 2 -17.93 5.18 4.67
C MET A 2 -18.12 4.31 5.93
N THR A 3 -18.77 3.17 5.76
CA THR A 3 -18.81 2.13 6.79
C THR A 3 -17.53 1.31 6.70
N ILE A 4 -16.84 1.14 7.82
CA ILE A 4 -15.64 0.29 7.90
C ILE A 4 -16.09 -1.16 8.11
N GLU A 5 -15.64 -2.10 7.30
CA GLU A 5 -15.90 -3.54 7.43
C GLU A 5 -14.63 -4.30 7.80
N TYR A 6 -13.51 -4.00 7.14
CA TYR A 6 -12.25 -4.74 7.26
C TYR A 6 -11.25 -4.11 8.23
N LEU A 7 -11.10 -2.78 8.23
CA LEU A 7 -10.00 -2.07 8.90
C LEU A 7 -10.36 -1.60 10.32
N LYS A 8 -11.06 -2.44 11.07
CA LYS A 8 -11.56 -2.12 12.43
C LYS A 8 -10.44 -1.76 13.40
N LYS A 9 -9.31 -2.46 13.35
CA LYS A 9 -8.16 -2.18 14.21
C LYS A 9 -7.52 -0.84 13.90
N LEU A 10 -7.42 -0.48 12.62
CA LEU A 10 -6.93 0.82 12.20
C LEU A 10 -7.87 1.95 12.65
N GLN A 11 -9.18 1.75 12.49
CA GLN A 11 -10.19 2.69 12.99
C GLN A 11 -10.06 2.95 14.50
N ALA A 12 -9.73 1.92 15.29
CA ALA A 12 -9.48 2.03 16.72
C ALA A 12 -8.09 2.60 17.08
N THR A 13 -7.23 2.86 16.09
CA THR A 13 -5.84 3.30 16.27
C THR A 13 -5.64 4.69 15.66
N PRO A 14 -6.03 5.79 16.35
CA PRO A 14 -5.93 7.14 15.79
C PRO A 14 -4.48 7.66 15.67
N LYS A 15 -3.53 7.00 16.33
CA LYS A 15 -2.10 7.34 16.32
C LYS A 15 -1.25 6.13 16.71
N ILE A 16 0.02 6.18 16.30
CA ILE A 16 1.06 5.25 16.72
C ILE A 16 2.20 6.07 17.32
N GLY A 17 2.43 5.91 18.63
CA GLY A 17 3.34 6.77 19.39
C GLY A 17 2.86 8.23 19.37
N ILE A 18 3.74 9.14 18.92
CA ILE A 18 3.41 10.57 18.74
C ILE A 18 2.79 10.87 17.36
N TRP A 19 2.83 9.91 16.43
CA TRP A 19 2.46 10.12 15.03
C TRP A 19 0.98 9.83 14.80
N LYS A 20 0.23 10.85 14.39
CA LYS A 20 -1.20 10.75 14.10
C LYS A 20 -1.45 10.07 12.76
N ILE A 21 -2.50 9.26 12.69
CA ILE A 21 -3.02 8.69 11.46
C ILE A 21 -4.10 9.64 10.91
N ARG A 22 -4.07 9.92 9.61
CA ARG A 22 -5.03 10.78 8.92
C ARG A 22 -5.38 10.20 7.56
N GLY A 23 -6.67 10.22 7.25
CA GLY A 23 -7.19 9.74 5.98
C GLY A 23 -7.55 10.86 5.02
N VAL A 24 -7.88 10.46 3.81
CA VAL A 24 -8.43 11.34 2.77
C VAL A 24 -9.96 11.19 2.69
N SER A 25 -10.63 12.13 2.05
CA SER A 25 -12.06 12.07 1.82
C SER A 25 -12.44 11.01 0.77
N GLU A 26 -13.69 10.51 0.83
CA GLU A 26 -14.26 9.62 -0.19
C GLU A 26 -14.19 10.25 -1.61
N ASN A 27 -14.25 11.58 -1.70
CA ASN A 27 -14.15 12.30 -2.97
C ASN A 27 -12.73 12.26 -3.55
N GLU A 28 -11.70 12.33 -2.71
CA GLU A 28 -10.31 12.20 -3.15
C GLU A 28 -10.01 10.79 -3.65
N ILE A 29 -10.50 9.77 -2.93
CA ILE A 29 -10.41 8.37 -3.38
C ILE A 29 -11.04 8.21 -4.76
N LYS A 30 -12.28 8.68 -4.95
CA LYS A 30 -13.00 8.62 -6.23
C LYS A 30 -12.32 9.39 -7.36
N LYS A 31 -11.62 10.49 -7.04
CA LYS A 31 -10.84 11.23 -8.05
C LYS A 31 -9.70 10.38 -8.58
N VAL A 32 -8.99 9.67 -7.71
CA VAL A 32 -7.89 8.77 -8.11
C VAL A 32 -8.42 7.57 -8.90
N GLU A 33 -9.48 6.91 -8.42
CA GLU A 33 -10.15 5.83 -9.17
C GLU A 33 -10.52 6.25 -10.59
N LYS A 34 -11.12 7.44 -10.72
CA LYS A 34 -11.48 8.02 -12.03
C LYS A 34 -10.24 8.36 -12.87
N LYS A 35 -9.18 8.90 -12.27
CA LYS A 35 -7.94 9.27 -12.96
C LYS A 35 -7.30 8.06 -13.63
N PHE A 36 -7.18 6.96 -12.90
CA PHE A 36 -6.53 5.74 -13.40
C PHE A 36 -7.49 4.76 -14.06
N ASN A 37 -8.80 5.06 -14.08
CA ASN A 37 -9.86 4.18 -14.58
C ASN A 37 -9.82 2.79 -13.91
N ILE A 38 -9.72 2.81 -12.57
CA ILE A 38 -9.67 1.62 -11.71
C ILE A 38 -10.76 1.71 -10.64
N GLN A 39 -10.99 0.59 -9.96
CA GLN A 39 -11.81 0.55 -8.76
C GLN A 39 -10.97 -0.05 -7.63
N PHE A 40 -10.88 0.66 -6.51
CA PHE A 40 -10.15 0.14 -5.37
C PHE A 40 -10.95 -0.94 -4.64
N PRO A 41 -10.26 -1.97 -4.12
CA PRO A 41 -10.84 -2.89 -3.16
C PRO A 41 -11.40 -2.13 -1.95
N LEU A 42 -12.52 -2.62 -1.38
CA LEU A 42 -13.14 -1.99 -0.21
C LEU A 42 -12.15 -1.83 0.95
N ALA A 43 -11.36 -2.86 1.25
CA ALA A 43 -10.37 -2.80 2.33
C ALA A 43 -9.32 -1.71 2.12
N TYR A 44 -8.90 -1.47 0.87
CA TYR A 44 -7.96 -0.37 0.56
C TYR A 44 -8.65 1.00 0.62
N SER A 45 -9.89 1.10 0.14
CA SER A 45 -10.68 2.33 0.27
C SER A 45 -10.88 2.74 1.73
N GLU A 46 -11.14 1.78 2.62
CA GLU A 46 -11.19 2.01 4.07
C GLU A 46 -9.85 2.47 4.63
N PHE A 47 -8.74 1.87 4.19
CA PHE A 47 -7.40 2.32 4.58
C PHE A 47 -7.16 3.76 4.14
N LEU A 48 -7.48 4.12 2.91
CA LEU A 48 -7.32 5.49 2.42
C LEU A 48 -8.18 6.48 3.22
N PHE A 49 -9.43 6.11 3.51
CA PHE A 49 -10.33 6.93 4.31
C PHE A 49 -9.85 7.15 5.75
N LEU A 50 -9.08 6.21 6.30
CA LEU A 50 -8.55 6.29 7.67
C LEU A 50 -7.12 6.86 7.73
N ALA A 51 -6.28 6.55 6.74
CA ALA A 51 -4.82 6.66 6.79
C ALA A 51 -4.17 7.09 5.44
N GLY A 52 -4.95 7.43 4.42
CA GLY A 52 -4.46 7.78 3.08
C GLY A 52 -3.74 9.12 2.95
N GLU A 53 -3.82 10.01 3.94
CA GLU A 53 -3.00 11.24 3.99
C GLU A 53 -1.71 10.99 4.78
N SER A 54 -1.82 10.27 5.88
CA SER A 54 -0.69 9.88 6.71
C SER A 54 -1.03 8.61 7.48
N CYS A 55 -0.24 7.56 7.31
CA CYS A 55 -0.39 6.31 8.06
C CYS A 55 0.32 6.34 9.44
N GLY A 56 0.82 7.51 9.88
CA GLY A 56 1.60 7.64 11.10
C GLY A 56 2.91 6.84 11.04
N ALA A 57 3.28 6.19 12.13
CA ALA A 57 4.47 5.32 12.20
C ALA A 57 4.15 3.84 11.87
N LEU A 58 3.21 3.59 10.97
CA LEU A 58 2.93 2.24 10.44
C LEU A 58 4.16 1.75 9.65
N PRO A 59 4.80 0.62 10.01
CA PRO A 59 6.02 0.14 9.36
C PRO A 59 5.72 -0.57 8.03
N ILE A 60 5.18 0.18 7.05
CA ILE A 60 4.84 -0.32 5.71
C ILE A 60 6.07 -0.14 4.80
N MET A 61 6.24 1.05 4.22
CA MET A 61 7.40 1.53 3.45
C MET A 61 7.52 3.05 3.64
N ASP A 62 8.47 3.70 2.95
CA ASP A 62 8.75 5.13 3.12
C ASP A 62 7.64 6.03 2.55
N THR A 63 7.03 5.61 1.43
CA THR A 63 5.92 6.33 0.78
C THR A 63 4.67 5.46 0.75
N ALA A 64 3.54 6.00 1.21
CA ALA A 64 2.25 5.29 1.20
C ALA A 64 1.02 6.22 1.18
N ASP A 65 1.22 7.54 1.15
CA ASP A 65 0.13 8.51 1.05
C ASP A 65 -0.45 8.53 -0.37
N LEU A 66 -1.76 8.76 -0.45
CA LEU A 66 -2.49 8.69 -1.72
C LEU A 66 -2.03 9.76 -2.71
N GLU A 67 -1.72 10.96 -2.24
CA GLU A 67 -1.32 12.09 -3.08
C GLU A 67 -0.04 11.74 -3.86
N THR A 68 1.00 11.28 -3.16
CA THR A 68 2.27 10.91 -3.78
C THR A 68 2.12 9.70 -4.69
N ILE A 69 1.52 8.61 -4.20
CA ILE A 69 1.36 7.35 -4.96
C ILE A 69 0.54 7.57 -6.24
N SER A 70 -0.44 8.48 -6.21
CA SER A 70 -1.30 8.78 -7.36
C SER A 70 -0.81 9.93 -8.24
N SER A 71 0.34 10.54 -7.95
CA SER A 71 0.91 11.62 -8.76
C SER A 71 1.42 11.12 -10.12
N ASP A 72 1.41 11.98 -11.14
CA ASP A 72 1.89 11.62 -12.48
C ASP A 72 3.38 11.28 -12.47
N TRP A 73 4.18 12.06 -11.74
CA TRP A 73 5.62 11.85 -11.59
C TRP A 73 5.94 10.50 -10.92
N HIS A 74 5.24 10.15 -9.84
CA HIS A 74 5.44 8.85 -9.19
C HIS A 74 5.01 7.69 -10.11
N TYR A 75 3.92 7.87 -10.85
CA TYR A 75 3.48 6.88 -11.82
C TYR A 75 4.52 6.66 -12.94
N GLU A 76 5.15 7.72 -13.44
CA GLU A 76 6.24 7.63 -14.42
C GLU A 76 7.43 6.82 -13.88
N ILE A 77 7.87 7.11 -12.65
CA ILE A 77 8.95 6.36 -11.97
C ILE A 77 8.61 4.88 -11.85
N MET A 78 7.39 4.56 -11.40
CA MET A 78 6.94 3.18 -11.28
C MET A 78 6.98 2.44 -12.63
N GLN A 79 6.56 3.09 -13.73
CA GLN A 79 6.59 2.48 -15.06
C GLN A 79 8.01 2.26 -15.58
N GLU A 80 8.92 3.19 -15.30
CA GLU A 80 10.34 3.06 -15.64
C GLU A 80 10.97 1.87 -14.91
N GLU A 81 10.81 1.80 -13.59
CA GLU A 81 11.33 0.70 -12.77
C GLU A 81 10.79 -0.66 -13.23
N ILE A 82 9.48 -0.76 -13.51
CA ILE A 82 8.85 -2.00 -14.00
C ILE A 82 9.41 -2.44 -15.36
N ARG A 83 9.74 -1.48 -16.23
CA ARG A 83 10.31 -1.73 -17.54
C ARG A 83 11.77 -2.20 -17.42
N GLU A 84 12.58 -1.48 -16.65
CA GLU A 84 14.02 -1.71 -16.52
C GLU A 84 14.37 -3.01 -15.81
N THR A 85 13.56 -3.40 -14.82
CA THR A 85 13.76 -4.63 -14.05
C THR A 85 13.15 -5.88 -14.68
N GLY A 86 12.44 -5.72 -15.80
CA GLY A 86 11.73 -6.82 -16.46
C GLY A 86 10.43 -7.25 -15.78
N LEU A 87 9.98 -6.56 -14.72
CA LEU A 87 8.74 -6.87 -14.02
C LEU A 87 7.50 -6.80 -14.92
N HIS A 88 7.54 -6.03 -16.01
CA HIS A 88 6.46 -5.97 -17.00
C HIS A 88 6.08 -7.34 -17.60
N HIS A 89 6.99 -8.32 -17.60
CA HIS A 89 6.69 -9.69 -18.02
C HIS A 89 5.88 -10.47 -16.97
N THR A 90 5.94 -10.06 -15.70
CA THR A 90 5.29 -10.74 -14.57
C THR A 90 4.02 -10.00 -14.13
N LEU A 91 4.05 -8.66 -14.08
CA LEU A 91 2.93 -7.77 -13.78
C LEU A 91 1.98 -7.63 -14.98
N THR A 92 1.37 -8.73 -15.38
CA THR A 92 0.46 -8.79 -16.53
C THR A 92 -1.01 -8.55 -16.17
N ARG A 93 -1.34 -8.61 -14.87
CA ARG A 93 -2.68 -8.40 -14.33
C ARG A 93 -2.83 -6.96 -13.83
N PRO A 94 -4.05 -6.39 -13.85
CA PRO A 94 -4.28 -5.05 -13.31
C PRO A 94 -3.93 -5.02 -11.81
N PHE A 95 -3.07 -4.07 -11.43
CA PHE A 95 -2.57 -3.96 -10.06
C PHE A 95 -2.58 -2.51 -9.58
N TRP A 96 -2.47 -2.36 -8.27
CA TRP A 96 -2.22 -1.07 -7.64
C TRP A 96 -1.12 -1.22 -6.59
N LEU A 97 -0.05 -0.44 -6.75
CA LEU A 97 0.99 -0.24 -5.77
C LEU A 97 0.47 0.71 -4.70
N PHE A 98 0.53 0.31 -3.43
CA PHE A 98 0.01 1.13 -2.33
C PHE A 98 1.07 1.62 -1.34
N ALA A 99 2.30 1.12 -1.44
CA ALA A 99 3.43 1.64 -0.69
C ALA A 99 4.76 1.25 -1.33
N GLU A 100 5.75 2.14 -1.33
CA GLU A 100 7.08 1.93 -1.91
C GLU A 100 8.22 2.54 -1.12
N SER A 101 9.43 2.08 -1.44
CA SER A 101 10.70 2.63 -1.01
C SER A 101 11.66 2.75 -2.20
N ASN A 102 12.54 3.76 -2.11
CA ASN A 102 13.62 4.03 -3.07
C ASN A 102 13.16 4.21 -4.52
N GLY A 103 12.05 4.91 -4.77
CA GLY A 103 11.62 5.20 -6.13
C GLY A 103 11.10 3.95 -6.83
N CYS A 104 10.24 3.20 -6.14
CA CYS A 104 9.63 1.95 -6.59
C CYS A 104 10.59 0.75 -6.74
N GLU A 105 11.85 0.82 -6.29
CA GLU A 105 12.74 -0.35 -6.27
C GLU A 105 12.17 -1.51 -5.44
N GLN A 106 11.42 -1.18 -4.38
CA GLN A 106 10.69 -2.13 -3.55
C GLN A 106 9.29 -1.59 -3.31
N PHE A 107 8.28 -2.43 -3.50
CA PHE A 107 6.92 -1.98 -3.27
C PHE A 107 5.92 -3.08 -2.93
N TYR A 108 4.95 -2.70 -2.12
CA TYR A 108 3.76 -3.52 -1.90
C TYR A 108 2.66 -3.14 -2.87
N PHE A 109 1.99 -4.17 -3.37
CA PHE A 109 0.86 -4.01 -4.25
C PHE A 109 -0.17 -5.12 -4.03
N PHE A 110 -1.33 -4.95 -4.65
CA PHE A 110 -2.32 -5.99 -4.81
C PHE A 110 -2.85 -5.98 -6.24
N TYR A 111 -3.42 -7.10 -6.69
CA TYR A 111 -4.15 -7.13 -7.94
C TYR A 111 -5.58 -6.64 -7.75
N LEU A 112 -6.07 -5.83 -8.69
CA LEU A 112 -7.38 -5.18 -8.64
C LEU A 112 -8.54 -6.15 -8.93
N ASP A 113 -8.23 -7.32 -9.49
CA ASP A 113 -9.17 -8.39 -9.83
C ASP A 113 -9.36 -9.43 -8.70
N GLU A 114 -8.81 -9.21 -7.50
CA GLU A 114 -8.88 -10.15 -6.35
C GLU A 114 -9.98 -9.83 -5.32
N GLY A 115 -10.96 -8.99 -5.70
CA GLY A 115 -12.12 -8.66 -4.87
C GLY A 115 -11.83 -7.61 -3.79
N ASN A 116 -12.67 -7.58 -2.74
CA ASN A 116 -12.72 -6.47 -1.78
C ASN A 116 -11.56 -6.43 -0.76
N ASN A 117 -10.89 -7.55 -0.54
CA ASN A 117 -9.77 -7.65 0.41
C ASN A 117 -8.68 -8.55 -0.21
N PRO A 118 -7.91 -8.01 -1.17
CA PRO A 118 -7.04 -8.79 -2.03
C PRO A 118 -5.79 -9.28 -1.28
N THR A 119 -5.05 -10.21 -1.90
CA THR A 119 -3.77 -10.66 -1.36
C THR A 119 -2.72 -9.57 -1.56
N VAL A 120 -1.83 -9.42 -0.58
CA VAL A 120 -0.68 -8.51 -0.68
C VAL A 120 0.50 -9.24 -1.29
N TYR A 121 1.14 -8.56 -2.24
CA TYR A 121 2.36 -8.97 -2.90
C TYR A 121 3.46 -7.93 -2.64
N LEU A 122 4.70 -8.38 -2.71
CA LEU A 122 5.90 -7.56 -2.62
C LEU A 122 6.71 -7.75 -3.89
N ALA A 123 7.01 -6.67 -4.58
CA ALA A 123 8.08 -6.62 -5.56
C ALA A 123 9.37 -6.18 -4.85
N ASP A 124 10.42 -6.98 -4.97
CA ASP A 124 11.69 -6.78 -4.28
C ASP A 124 12.83 -7.40 -5.09
N TYR A 125 14.07 -7.12 -4.72
CA TYR A 125 15.27 -7.71 -5.30
C TYR A 125 15.18 -9.23 -5.38
N SER A 126 15.54 -9.77 -6.55
CA SER A 126 15.67 -11.20 -6.74
C SER A 126 16.80 -11.72 -5.85
N ILE A 127 16.58 -12.88 -5.22
CA ILE A 127 17.60 -13.54 -4.40
C ILE A 127 18.70 -14.17 -5.29
N THR A 128 18.39 -14.36 -6.58
CA THR A 128 19.26 -15.09 -7.52
C THR A 128 19.94 -14.20 -8.56
N ASP A 129 19.50 -12.94 -8.71
CA ASP A 129 20.05 -11.99 -9.69
C ASP A 129 19.80 -10.56 -9.20
N ASP A 130 20.83 -9.91 -8.65
CA ASP A 130 20.72 -8.56 -8.06
C ASP A 130 20.28 -7.47 -9.06
N ASN A 131 20.33 -7.76 -10.38
CA ASN A 131 19.85 -6.86 -11.43
C ASN A 131 18.37 -7.09 -11.79
N LYS A 132 17.68 -8.00 -11.10
CA LYS A 132 16.27 -8.31 -11.33
C LYS A 132 15.43 -8.14 -10.07
N LYS A 133 14.14 -7.98 -10.29
CA LYS A 133 13.13 -7.98 -9.24
C LYS A 133 12.23 -9.19 -9.40
N ASP A 134 11.83 -9.75 -8.26
CA ASP A 134 10.87 -10.85 -8.17
C ASP A 134 9.62 -10.39 -7.42
N ILE A 135 8.49 -11.02 -7.75
CA ILE A 135 7.23 -10.83 -7.05
C ILE A 135 7.01 -11.98 -6.08
N LYS A 136 6.74 -11.65 -4.82
CA LYS A 136 6.48 -12.60 -3.75
C LYS A 136 5.09 -12.34 -3.17
N SER A 137 4.23 -13.36 -3.17
CA SER A 137 2.98 -13.30 -2.39
C SER A 137 3.30 -13.39 -0.91
N LEU A 138 2.75 -12.48 -0.11
CA LEU A 138 2.88 -12.52 1.35
C LEU A 138 1.89 -13.49 2.01
N LYS A 139 1.01 -14.13 1.21
CA LYS A 139 -0.02 -15.07 1.67
C LYS A 139 -0.91 -14.50 2.78
N VAL A 140 -1.14 -13.19 2.74
CA VAL A 140 -2.05 -12.46 3.63
C VAL A 140 -2.88 -11.49 2.80
N ASN A 141 -4.13 -11.28 3.20
CA ASN A 141 -4.96 -10.23 2.62
C ASN A 141 -4.56 -8.85 3.17
N PHE A 142 -5.03 -7.80 2.48
CA PHE A 142 -4.67 -6.42 2.79
C PHE A 142 -5.05 -6.02 4.23
N SER A 143 -6.25 -6.35 4.71
CA SER A 143 -6.66 -5.99 6.07
C SER A 143 -5.78 -6.64 7.14
N THR A 144 -5.51 -7.95 7.01
CA THR A 144 -4.61 -8.67 7.92
C THR A 144 -3.17 -8.16 7.83
N PHE A 145 -2.71 -7.76 6.65
CA PHE A 145 -1.41 -7.11 6.49
C PHE A 145 -1.33 -5.83 7.34
N ILE A 146 -2.32 -4.93 7.22
CA ILE A 146 -2.36 -3.69 8.01
C ILE A 146 -2.42 -3.99 9.51
N GLU A 147 -3.24 -4.94 9.96
CA GLU A 147 -3.31 -5.33 11.37
C GLU A 147 -1.96 -5.78 11.93
N LYS A 148 -1.21 -6.60 11.17
CA LYS A 148 0.14 -7.05 11.55
C LYS A 148 1.14 -5.88 11.62
N LYS A 149 1.00 -4.88 10.75
CA LYS A 149 1.84 -3.67 10.79
C LYS A 149 1.54 -2.83 12.03
N ILE A 150 0.28 -2.70 12.42
CA ILE A 150 -0.11 -2.05 13.69
C ILE A 150 0.53 -2.77 14.88
N ASP A 151 0.43 -4.11 14.93
CA ASP A 151 1.03 -4.90 16.01
C ASP A 151 2.55 -4.72 16.09
N THR A 152 3.21 -4.75 14.93
CA THR A 152 4.66 -4.54 14.84
C THR A 152 5.05 -3.16 15.35
N ALA A 153 4.28 -2.12 15.01
CA ALA A 153 4.56 -0.76 15.44
C ALA A 153 4.48 -0.63 16.97
N PHE A 154 3.42 -1.16 17.58
CA PHE A 154 3.27 -1.12 19.05
C PHE A 154 4.28 -2.00 19.77
N LYS A 155 4.74 -3.09 19.15
CA LYS A 155 5.84 -3.89 19.71
C LYS A 155 7.13 -3.08 19.77
N ARG A 156 7.52 -2.42 18.67
CA ARG A 156 8.74 -1.57 18.62
C ARG A 156 8.71 -0.47 19.67
N LEU A 157 7.58 0.23 19.79
CA LEU A 157 7.42 1.29 20.78
C LEU A 157 7.58 0.83 22.24
N LYS A 158 7.27 -0.43 22.55
CA LYS A 158 7.48 -1.00 23.90
C LYS A 158 8.92 -1.43 24.15
N GLU A 159 9.65 -1.79 23.10
CA GLU A 159 11.07 -2.19 23.20
C GLU A 159 11.99 -0.96 23.32
N GLU A 160 11.51 0.22 22.87
CA GLU A 160 12.20 1.51 22.93
C GLU A 160 11.88 2.33 24.20
N SER A 161 10.94 1.88 25.05
CA SER A 161 10.49 2.55 26.28
C SER A 161 11.07 1.91 27.54
#